data_AF-A0AAU4N3X8-F1
#
_entry.id   AF-A0AAU4N3X8-F1
#
_cell.length_a   1.000
_cell.length_b   1.000
_cell.length_c   1.000
_cell.angle_alpha   90.00
_cell.angle_beta   90.00
_cell.angle_gamma   90.00
#
_symmetry.space_group_name_H-M   'P 1'
#
loop_
_entity.id
_entity.type
_entity.pdbx_description
1 polymer ?
#
loop_
_entity_poly.entity_id
_entity_poly.type
_entity_poly.pdbx_seq_one_letter_code
_entity_poly.pdbx_strand_id
1 'polypeptide(L)'
;MHQSVREAFMPFSKPLEGRLDFMYLDVKGLVSTGVGNLLDADDPSAFGSNPNPLPDIFTLDWFDKDTGVLADRAEIEEEYRKVKFSGTSLATTDQKGAVTRLRTSQQAIDALVTRKLDSFENSLRGRDMFAGYDGWPADGQLGLLSMAWAMGPLFRFPKFQAAAASGDWLTMAQECRMTEAANPGIIPRNVRNGLLFTLAGWVTTLPDGDHGRLVFDPVRRLDDWMRSGDHPVPLNLTIGLQKALETLGFDPKGLDGIIGKGTRAALTAFQASLALTQTPGVSSVTDVPQETMVALRAGLNARGVACFP
;
A
#
# COMPACT_ATOMS: atom_id res chain seq x y z
N MET A 1 -3.58 17.08 3.90
CA MET A 1 -2.65 16.04 4.36
C MET A 1 -1.39 16.75 4.80
N HIS A 2 -0.61 16.14 5.70
CA HIS A 2 0.70 16.65 6.10
C HIS A 2 1.64 16.72 4.90
N GLN A 3 2.58 17.67 4.92
CA GLN A 3 3.54 17.83 3.83
C GLN A 3 4.41 16.57 3.65
N SER A 4 4.78 15.92 4.76
CA SER A 4 5.51 14.64 4.75
C SER A 4 4.78 13.53 3.99
N VAL A 5 3.44 13.49 4.05
CA VAL A 5 2.60 12.53 3.32
C VAL A 5 2.64 12.83 1.83
N ARG A 6 2.53 14.11 1.45
CA ARG A 6 2.58 14.54 0.05
C ARG A 6 3.91 14.16 -0.60
N GLU A 7 5.02 14.39 0.09
CA GLU A 7 6.37 14.04 -0.37
C GLU A 7 6.60 12.52 -0.42
N ALA A 8 6.03 11.78 0.54
CA ALA A 8 6.19 10.34 0.66
C ALA A 8 5.31 9.52 -0.28
N PHE A 9 4.19 10.06 -0.78
CA PHE A 9 3.21 9.25 -1.50
C PHE A 9 3.77 8.59 -2.76
N MET A 10 4.58 9.33 -3.52
CA MET A 10 5.25 8.84 -4.72
C MET A 10 6.24 7.69 -4.43
N PRO A 11 7.26 7.87 -3.57
CA PRO A 11 8.17 6.78 -3.22
C PRO A 11 7.44 5.61 -2.54
N PHE A 12 6.34 5.86 -1.82
CA PHE A 12 5.52 4.81 -1.21
C PHE A 12 4.81 3.96 -2.28
N SER A 13 4.21 4.60 -3.28
CA SER A 13 3.33 3.95 -4.27
C SER A 13 4.10 3.33 -5.44
N LYS A 14 5.25 3.90 -5.84
CA LYS A 14 6.03 3.41 -6.98
C LYS A 14 6.42 1.92 -6.87
N PRO A 15 6.86 1.38 -5.72
CA PRO A 15 7.14 -0.05 -5.59
C PRO A 15 5.90 -0.96 -5.67
N LEU A 16 4.70 -0.38 -5.52
CA LEU A 16 3.43 -1.11 -5.53
C LEU A 16 2.79 -1.11 -6.93
N GLU A 17 2.80 0.04 -7.61
CA GLU A 17 2.10 0.25 -8.89
C GLU A 17 3.05 0.33 -10.10
N GLY A 18 4.36 0.49 -9.86
CA GLY A 18 5.29 0.95 -10.87
C GLY A 18 5.15 2.46 -11.13
N ARG A 19 5.84 2.93 -12.16
CA ARG A 19 5.71 4.29 -12.70
C ARG A 19 5.92 4.26 -14.20
N LEU A 20 4.82 4.26 -14.96
CA LEU A 20 4.84 4.06 -16.41
C LEU A 20 4.50 5.36 -17.13
N ASP A 21 5.34 5.72 -18.09
CA ASP A 21 5.21 6.92 -18.92
C ASP A 21 4.38 6.70 -20.18
N PHE A 22 3.71 5.56 -20.29
CA PHE A 22 2.79 5.22 -21.38
C PHE A 22 1.44 4.74 -20.84
N MET A 23 0.41 4.74 -21.69
CA MET A 23 -0.89 4.13 -21.39
C MET A 23 -0.77 2.60 -21.38
N TYR A 24 -1.38 1.92 -20.43
CA TYR A 24 -1.35 0.46 -20.38
C TYR A 24 -2.68 -0.14 -19.94
N LEU A 25 -2.97 -1.36 -20.39
CA LEU A 25 -4.13 -2.12 -19.95
C LEU A 25 -3.80 -2.82 -18.63
N ASP A 26 -4.52 -2.52 -17.55
CA ASP A 26 -4.28 -3.16 -16.26
C ASP A 26 -4.89 -4.59 -16.19
N VAL A 27 -4.69 -5.27 -15.06
CA VAL A 27 -5.20 -6.64 -14.84
C VAL A 27 -6.73 -6.72 -14.77
N LYS A 28 -7.42 -5.59 -14.59
CA LYS A 28 -8.88 -5.47 -14.63
C LYS A 28 -9.40 -5.07 -16.01
N GLY A 29 -8.52 -4.93 -17.01
CA GLY A 29 -8.91 -4.53 -18.36
C GLY A 29 -9.22 -3.04 -18.50
N LEU A 30 -8.68 -2.19 -17.62
CA LEU A 30 -8.85 -0.75 -17.66
C LEU A 30 -7.55 -0.06 -18.12
N VAL A 31 -7.68 0.98 -18.95
CA VAL A 31 -6.52 1.78 -19.37
C VAL A 31 -6.05 2.69 -18.23
N SER A 32 -4.76 2.62 -17.90
CA SER A 32 -4.10 3.39 -16.84
C SER A 32 -2.77 3.98 -17.32
N THR A 33 -2.19 4.89 -16.55
CA THR A 33 -0.80 5.38 -16.74
C THR A 33 -0.18 5.80 -15.41
N GLY A 34 1.06 6.31 -15.42
CA GLY A 34 1.70 6.88 -14.25
C GLY A 34 1.88 5.84 -13.15
N VAL A 35 1.29 6.11 -11.97
CA VAL A 35 1.41 5.27 -10.77
C VAL A 35 0.08 4.57 -10.51
N GLY A 36 -0.41 3.81 -11.49
CA GLY A 36 -1.74 3.19 -11.41
C GLY A 36 -2.89 4.18 -11.57
N ASN A 37 -2.67 5.32 -12.22
CA ASN A 37 -3.71 6.32 -12.44
C ASN A 37 -4.66 5.84 -13.54
N LEU A 38 -5.90 5.50 -13.14
CA LEU A 38 -6.96 5.11 -14.05
C LEU A 38 -7.30 6.25 -15.04
N LEU A 39 -7.33 5.90 -16.33
CA LEU A 39 -7.69 6.79 -17.44
C LEU A 39 -8.97 6.33 -18.17
N ASP A 40 -9.62 5.28 -17.69
CA ASP A 40 -10.71 4.57 -18.37
C ASP A 40 -12.01 4.68 -17.55
N ALA A 41 -13.11 5.05 -18.23
CA ALA A 41 -14.44 5.17 -17.62
C ALA A 41 -15.30 3.91 -17.76
N ASP A 42 -14.76 2.84 -18.34
CA ASP A 42 -15.43 1.56 -18.54
C ASP A 42 -15.63 0.80 -17.23
N ASP A 43 -16.59 -0.13 -17.22
CA ASP A 43 -16.85 -0.98 -16.06
C ASP A 43 -15.86 -2.17 -16.06
N PRO A 44 -15.02 -2.35 -15.02
CA PRO A 44 -14.11 -3.49 -14.94
C PRO A 44 -14.81 -4.86 -14.92
N SER A 45 -16.12 -4.93 -14.64
CA SER A 45 -16.93 -6.15 -14.75
C SER A 45 -17.55 -6.37 -16.13
N ALA A 46 -17.52 -5.35 -17.00
CA ALA A 46 -18.08 -5.38 -18.35
C ALA A 46 -17.12 -4.73 -19.35
N PHE A 47 -16.01 -5.43 -19.63
CA PHE A 47 -14.97 -4.96 -20.55
C PHE A 47 -15.52 -4.55 -21.92
N GLY A 48 -15.17 -3.35 -22.36
CA GLY A 48 -15.54 -2.78 -23.64
C GLY A 48 -16.99 -2.29 -23.71
N SER A 49 -17.72 -2.26 -22.59
CA SER A 49 -19.11 -1.79 -22.56
C SER A 49 -19.24 -0.28 -22.79
N ASN A 50 -18.25 0.49 -22.33
CA ASN A 50 -18.14 1.93 -22.51
C ASN A 50 -16.66 2.34 -22.64
N PRO A 51 -16.00 2.09 -23.78
CA PRO A 51 -14.58 2.37 -23.97
C PRO A 51 -14.35 3.87 -24.18
N ASN A 52 -14.54 4.66 -23.13
CA ASN A 52 -14.41 6.12 -23.12
C ASN A 52 -13.34 6.52 -22.09
N PRO A 53 -12.36 7.36 -22.46
CA PRO A 53 -11.36 7.80 -21.51
C PRO A 53 -11.95 8.78 -20.48
N LEU A 54 -11.38 8.78 -19.28
CA LEU A 54 -11.58 9.80 -18.26
C LEU A 54 -10.92 11.13 -18.68
N PRO A 55 -11.43 12.29 -18.24
CA PRO A 55 -10.86 13.59 -18.59
C PRO A 55 -9.37 13.76 -18.24
N ASP A 56 -8.90 13.07 -17.19
CA ASP A 56 -7.51 13.10 -16.73
C ASP A 56 -6.50 12.78 -17.86
N ILE A 57 -6.88 11.95 -18.84
CA ILE A 57 -6.01 11.59 -19.99
C ILE A 57 -5.56 12.81 -20.79
N PHE A 58 -6.42 13.82 -20.90
CA PHE A 58 -6.19 15.02 -21.71
C PHE A 58 -5.46 16.13 -20.93
N THR A 59 -5.09 15.86 -19.67
CA THR A 59 -4.32 16.78 -18.82
C THR A 59 -2.82 16.50 -18.86
N LEU A 60 -2.40 15.47 -19.60
CA LEU A 60 -1.03 15.00 -19.74
C LEU A 60 -0.42 15.50 -21.06
N ASP A 61 0.89 15.68 -21.04
CA ASP A 61 1.69 16.16 -22.17
C ASP A 61 2.09 15.01 -23.10
N TRP A 62 1.11 14.28 -23.64
CA TRP A 62 1.40 13.15 -24.51
C TRP A 62 2.23 13.58 -25.73
N PHE A 63 3.34 12.88 -25.97
CA PHE A 63 4.20 13.08 -27.13
C PHE A 63 4.56 11.74 -27.77
N ASP A 64 4.75 11.76 -29.08
CA ASP A 64 5.23 10.61 -29.84
C ASP A 64 6.68 10.26 -29.44
N LYS A 65 6.93 9.01 -29.08
CA LYS A 65 8.24 8.58 -28.55
C LYS A 65 9.39 8.69 -29.55
N ASP A 66 9.11 8.65 -30.85
CA ASP A 66 10.12 8.60 -31.91
C ASP A 66 10.42 10.01 -32.44
N THR A 67 9.40 10.86 -32.53
CA THR A 67 9.51 12.22 -33.09
C THR A 67 9.56 13.33 -32.02
N GLY A 68 9.09 13.06 -30.80
CA GLY A 68 8.97 14.04 -29.72
C GLY A 68 7.85 15.07 -29.92
N VAL A 69 7.02 14.93 -30.97
CA VAL A 69 5.91 15.84 -31.27
C VAL A 69 4.76 15.60 -30.30
N LEU A 70 4.16 16.67 -29.79
CA LEU A 70 2.97 16.60 -28.94
C LEU A 70 1.79 16.00 -29.71
N ALA A 71 1.12 15.05 -29.08
CA ALA A 71 -0.06 14.39 -29.63
C ALA A 71 -1.28 15.29 -29.51
N ASP A 72 -2.08 15.34 -30.58
CA ASP A 72 -3.40 15.97 -30.50
C ASP A 72 -4.44 15.07 -29.82
N ARG A 73 -5.66 15.60 -29.65
CA ARG A 73 -6.74 14.86 -29.00
C ARG A 73 -7.11 13.56 -29.73
N ALA A 74 -7.11 13.57 -31.07
CA ALA A 74 -7.49 12.40 -31.85
C ALA A 74 -6.44 11.29 -31.71
N GLU A 75 -5.16 11.66 -31.73
CA GLU A 75 -4.05 10.73 -31.50
C GLU A 75 -4.10 10.10 -30.10
N ILE A 76 -4.40 10.90 -29.06
CA ILE A 76 -4.56 10.41 -27.68
C ILE A 76 -5.71 9.39 -27.61
N GLU A 77 -6.86 9.69 -28.22
CA GLU A 77 -8.00 8.78 -28.23
C GLU A 77 -7.75 7.51 -29.05
N GLU A 78 -7.00 7.60 -30.14
CA GLU A 78 -6.57 6.44 -30.93
C GLU A 78 -5.65 5.52 -30.12
N GLU A 79 -4.62 6.08 -29.49
CA GLU A 79 -3.71 5.36 -28.60
C GLU A 79 -4.49 4.69 -27.45
N TYR A 80 -5.41 5.40 -26.82
CA TYR A 80 -6.29 4.86 -25.77
C TYR A 80 -7.06 3.63 -26.28
N ARG A 81 -7.75 3.73 -27.43
CA ARG A 81 -8.52 2.61 -27.99
C ARG A 81 -7.62 1.43 -28.34
N LYS A 82 -6.43 1.70 -28.91
CA LYS A 82 -5.42 0.67 -29.20
C LYS A 82 -5.01 -0.08 -27.93
N VAL A 83 -4.71 0.64 -26.84
CA VAL A 83 -4.35 0.03 -25.56
C VAL A 83 -5.53 -0.75 -24.97
N LYS A 84 -6.75 -0.19 -25.00
CA LYS A 84 -7.96 -0.84 -24.52
C LYS A 84 -8.15 -2.22 -25.12
N PHE A 85 -7.97 -2.35 -26.44
CA PHE A 85 -8.17 -3.60 -27.17
C PHE A 85 -6.87 -4.37 -27.46
N SER A 86 -5.78 -4.04 -26.79
CA SER A 86 -4.46 -4.65 -27.05
C SER A 86 -4.33 -6.11 -26.58
N GLY A 87 -5.21 -6.57 -25.68
CA GLY A 87 -5.10 -7.90 -25.05
C GLY A 87 -3.90 -8.04 -24.11
N THR A 88 -3.26 -6.94 -23.70
CA THR A 88 -2.01 -6.95 -22.92
C THR A 88 -2.21 -6.93 -21.41
N SER A 89 -3.41 -7.21 -20.87
CA SER A 89 -3.73 -7.08 -19.44
C SER A 89 -2.78 -7.89 -18.53
N LEU A 90 -2.40 -9.09 -18.97
CA LEU A 90 -1.47 -10.01 -18.27
C LEU A 90 -0.04 -9.99 -18.83
N ALA A 91 0.26 -9.08 -19.76
CA ALA A 91 1.59 -8.98 -20.38
C ALA A 91 2.61 -8.31 -19.43
N THR A 92 3.90 -8.47 -19.73
CA THR A 92 4.96 -7.74 -19.01
C THR A 92 4.90 -6.24 -19.31
N THR A 93 5.53 -5.42 -18.46
CA THR A 93 5.65 -3.97 -18.69
C THR A 93 6.26 -3.66 -20.07
N ASP A 94 7.30 -4.39 -20.47
CA ASP A 94 7.95 -4.20 -21.78
C ASP A 94 6.99 -4.50 -22.94
N GLN A 95 6.19 -5.57 -22.81
CA GLN A 95 5.18 -5.94 -23.81
C GLN A 95 4.07 -4.88 -23.91
N LYS A 96 3.62 -4.34 -22.76
CA LYS A 96 2.65 -3.21 -22.73
C LYS A 96 3.25 -1.96 -23.38
N GLY A 97 4.52 -1.65 -23.11
CA GLY A 97 5.23 -0.50 -23.69
C GLY A 97 5.53 -0.63 -25.19
N ALA A 98 5.65 -1.86 -25.69
CA ALA A 98 5.90 -2.14 -27.11
C ALA A 98 4.68 -1.83 -27.99
N VAL A 99 3.46 -1.94 -27.46
CA VAL A 99 2.24 -1.64 -28.20
C VAL A 99 1.85 -0.15 -28.19
N THR A 100 2.56 0.68 -27.43
CA THR A 100 2.30 2.13 -27.34
C THR A 100 3.30 2.97 -28.13
N ARG A 101 2.81 4.11 -28.63
CA ARG A 101 3.57 5.13 -29.35
C ARG A 101 3.78 6.37 -28.49
N LEU A 102 2.74 6.78 -27.74
CA LEU A 102 2.74 7.99 -26.94
C LEU A 102 3.42 7.78 -25.59
N ARG A 103 4.08 8.84 -25.13
CA ARG A 103 4.72 8.96 -23.81
C ARG A 103 4.29 10.25 -23.13
N THR A 104 4.34 10.29 -21.81
CA THR A 104 4.09 11.50 -21.01
C THR A 104 5.29 11.78 -20.09
N SER A 105 5.54 13.03 -19.76
CA SER A 105 6.70 13.39 -18.95
C SER A 105 6.53 12.97 -17.49
N GLN A 106 7.65 12.86 -16.79
CA GLN A 106 7.65 12.61 -15.35
C GLN A 106 6.95 13.75 -14.58
N GLN A 107 7.10 15.00 -15.04
CA GLN A 107 6.43 16.15 -14.44
C GLN A 107 4.91 16.09 -14.58
N ALA A 108 4.41 15.67 -15.74
CA ALA A 108 2.98 15.49 -15.95
C ALA A 108 2.40 14.36 -15.07
N ILE A 109 3.15 13.27 -14.89
CA ILE A 109 2.78 12.20 -13.94
C ILE A 109 2.74 12.74 -12.50
N ASP A 110 3.72 13.52 -12.07
CA ASP A 110 3.74 14.11 -10.72
C ASP A 110 2.54 15.02 -10.49
N ALA A 111 2.22 15.86 -11.47
CA ALA A 111 1.07 16.75 -11.42
C ALA A 111 -0.25 15.97 -11.40
N LEU A 112 -0.37 14.88 -12.19
CA LEU A 112 -1.54 14.00 -12.18
C LEU A 112 -1.73 13.33 -10.82
N VAL A 113 -0.66 12.75 -10.25
CA VAL A 113 -0.72 12.10 -8.94
C VAL A 113 -1.12 13.10 -7.85
N THR A 114 -0.52 14.30 -7.87
CA THR A 114 -0.83 15.39 -6.94
C THR A 114 -2.30 15.78 -7.00
N ARG A 115 -2.85 16.04 -8.20
CA ARG A 115 -4.27 16.39 -8.37
C ARG A 115 -5.20 15.28 -7.88
N LYS A 116 -4.85 14.01 -8.17
CA LYS A 116 -5.66 12.87 -7.76
C LYS A 116 -5.68 12.69 -6.25
N LEU A 117 -4.52 12.86 -5.61
CA LEU A 117 -4.38 12.87 -4.15
C LEU A 117 -5.22 13.96 -3.49
N ASP A 118 -5.15 15.19 -4.01
CA ASP A 118 -5.95 16.31 -3.48
C ASP A 118 -7.46 16.02 -3.61
N SER A 119 -7.88 15.43 -4.73
CA SER A 119 -9.26 14.99 -4.94
C SER A 119 -9.70 13.90 -3.95
N PHE A 120 -8.86 12.90 -3.71
CA PHE A 120 -9.15 11.84 -2.74
C PHE A 120 -9.17 12.36 -1.32
N GLU A 121 -8.21 13.22 -0.95
CA GLU A 121 -8.20 13.87 0.36
C GLU A 121 -9.51 14.64 0.60
N ASN A 122 -9.92 15.50 -0.35
CA ASN A 122 -11.16 16.27 -0.24
C ASN A 122 -12.38 15.35 -0.08
N SER A 123 -12.43 14.26 -0.84
CA SER A 123 -13.51 13.28 -0.77
C SER A 123 -13.54 12.56 0.59
N LEU A 124 -12.38 12.20 1.13
CA LEU A 124 -12.24 11.50 2.42
C LEU A 124 -12.57 12.42 3.59
N ARG A 125 -12.07 13.67 3.60
CA ARG A 125 -12.36 14.67 4.63
C ARG A 125 -13.85 14.98 4.76
N GLY A 126 -14.60 14.88 3.66
CA GLY A 126 -16.04 15.06 3.65
C GLY A 126 -16.85 13.89 4.24
N ARG A 127 -16.22 12.82 4.73
CA ARG A 127 -16.92 11.65 5.28
C ARG A 127 -16.84 11.65 6.81
N ASP A 128 -17.98 11.53 7.48
CA ASP A 128 -18.11 11.65 8.94
C ASP A 128 -17.13 10.76 9.74
N MET A 129 -16.88 9.53 9.27
CA MET A 129 -15.96 8.61 9.94
C MET A 129 -14.49 9.04 9.91
N PHE A 130 -14.15 10.05 9.10
CA PHE A 130 -12.82 10.63 8.96
C PHE A 130 -12.78 12.11 9.38
N ALA A 131 -13.76 12.59 10.15
CA ALA A 131 -13.84 13.98 10.58
C ALA A 131 -12.57 14.51 11.31
N GLY A 132 -11.81 13.61 11.95
CA GLY A 132 -10.54 13.93 12.61
C GLY A 132 -9.30 13.92 11.70
N TYR A 133 -9.46 13.72 10.39
CA TYR A 133 -8.36 13.47 9.44
C TYR A 133 -7.20 14.48 9.54
N ASP A 134 -7.50 15.77 9.69
CA ASP A 134 -6.50 16.83 9.74
C ASP A 134 -5.54 16.68 10.94
N GLY A 135 -6.00 16.07 12.03
CA GLY A 135 -5.20 15.80 13.23
C GLY A 135 -4.56 14.41 13.28
N TRP A 136 -4.80 13.56 12.29
CA TRP A 136 -4.21 12.22 12.24
C TRP A 136 -2.69 12.28 12.10
N PRO A 137 -1.94 11.31 12.67
CA PRO A 137 -0.54 11.10 12.35
C PRO A 137 -0.33 10.91 10.85
N ALA A 138 0.81 11.38 10.33
CA ALA A 138 1.19 11.32 8.92
C ALA A 138 1.09 9.89 8.36
N ASP A 139 1.56 8.89 9.12
CA ASP A 139 1.46 7.48 8.72
C ASP A 139 -0.01 7.06 8.52
N GLY A 140 -0.92 7.48 9.40
CA GLY A 140 -2.35 7.19 9.29
C GLY A 140 -3.01 7.86 8.07
N GLN A 141 -2.63 9.11 7.77
CA GLN A 141 -3.07 9.80 6.55
C GLN A 141 -2.56 9.10 5.29
N LEU A 142 -1.29 8.69 5.26
CA LEU A 142 -0.71 7.94 4.14
C LEU A 142 -1.40 6.59 3.94
N GLY A 143 -1.71 5.88 5.03
CA GLY A 143 -2.43 4.61 4.99
C GLY A 143 -3.83 4.75 4.39
N LEU A 144 -4.57 5.79 4.82
CA LEU A 144 -5.91 6.06 4.28
C LEU A 144 -5.88 6.44 2.80
N LEU A 145 -4.94 7.31 2.39
CA LEU A 145 -4.75 7.70 1.00
C LEU A 145 -4.32 6.50 0.14
N SER A 146 -3.49 5.61 0.67
CA SER A 146 -3.12 4.35 0.01
C SER A 146 -4.33 3.44 -0.24
N MET A 147 -5.24 3.32 0.74
CA MET A 147 -6.50 2.58 0.55
C MET A 147 -7.38 3.22 -0.53
N ALA A 148 -7.54 4.55 -0.48
CA ALA A 148 -8.29 5.28 -1.49
C ALA A 148 -7.65 5.18 -2.89
N TRP A 149 -6.32 5.09 -2.99
CA TRP A 149 -5.63 4.88 -4.25
C TRP A 149 -5.97 3.55 -4.91
N ALA A 150 -6.02 2.48 -4.12
CA ALA A 150 -6.29 1.14 -4.63
C ALA A 150 -7.78 0.89 -4.96
N MET A 151 -8.70 1.57 -4.26
CA MET A 151 -10.12 1.23 -4.27
C MET A 151 -11.06 2.41 -4.56
N GLY A 152 -10.52 3.59 -4.78
CA GLY A 152 -11.27 4.85 -4.82
C GLY A 152 -11.60 5.39 -3.42
N PRO A 153 -11.87 6.70 -3.28
CA PRO A 153 -12.04 7.37 -1.99
C PRO A 153 -13.38 7.06 -1.31
N LEU A 154 -14.30 6.37 -2.00
CA LEU A 154 -15.62 5.95 -1.50
C LEU A 154 -15.67 4.47 -1.11
N PHE A 155 -14.52 3.84 -0.88
CA PHE A 155 -14.44 2.45 -0.41
C PHE A 155 -15.33 2.21 0.84
N ARG A 156 -15.80 0.97 0.99
CA ARG A 156 -16.68 0.54 2.09
C ARG A 156 -16.04 -0.59 2.89
N PHE A 157 -15.51 -0.25 4.06
CA PHE A 157 -14.89 -1.16 5.01
C PHE A 157 -15.47 -0.86 6.39
N PRO A 158 -16.68 -1.37 6.71
CA PRO A 158 -17.47 -0.87 7.84
C PRO A 158 -16.74 -0.92 9.19
N LYS A 159 -15.96 -1.97 9.45
CA LYS A 159 -15.19 -2.11 10.69
C LYS A 159 -14.01 -1.14 10.76
N PHE A 160 -13.24 -1.00 9.67
CA PHE A 160 -12.19 0.01 9.55
C PHE A 160 -12.76 1.42 9.75
N GLN A 161 -13.91 1.72 9.15
CA GLN A 161 -14.56 3.01 9.24
C GLN A 161 -15.09 3.30 10.65
N ALA A 162 -15.65 2.30 11.33
CA ALA A 162 -16.05 2.44 12.73
C ALA A 162 -14.83 2.70 13.64
N ALA A 163 -13.73 1.98 13.41
CA ALA A 163 -12.49 2.18 14.14
C ALA A 163 -11.87 3.56 13.88
N ALA A 164 -11.91 4.05 12.63
CA ALA A 164 -11.44 5.38 12.28
C ALA A 164 -12.23 6.48 12.99
N ALA A 165 -13.56 6.32 13.13
CA ALA A 165 -14.40 7.27 13.85
C ALA A 165 -14.05 7.38 15.35
N SER A 166 -13.47 6.33 15.93
CA SER A 166 -13.04 6.28 17.34
C SER A 166 -11.54 6.45 17.55
N GLY A 167 -10.75 6.65 16.49
CA GLY A 167 -9.28 6.68 16.58
C GLY A 167 -8.65 5.34 17.00
N ASP A 168 -9.32 4.22 16.75
CA ASP A 168 -8.79 2.88 17.05
C ASP A 168 -7.86 2.41 15.92
N TRP A 169 -6.61 2.85 16.01
CA TRP A 169 -5.55 2.59 15.04
C TRP A 169 -5.20 1.11 14.88
N LEU A 170 -5.29 0.31 15.95
CA LEU A 170 -4.95 -1.11 15.90
C LEU A 170 -6.04 -1.90 15.16
N THR A 171 -7.31 -1.57 15.38
CA THR A 171 -8.41 -2.14 14.59
C THR A 171 -8.33 -1.66 13.14
N MET A 172 -8.00 -0.39 12.89
CA MET A 172 -7.74 0.09 11.52
C MET A 172 -6.62 -0.70 10.83
N ALA A 173 -5.51 -0.99 11.53
CA ALA A 173 -4.41 -1.79 10.98
C ALA A 173 -4.86 -3.21 10.57
N GLN A 174 -5.75 -3.84 11.34
CA GLN A 174 -6.29 -5.17 11.04
C GLN A 174 -7.31 -5.13 9.91
N GLU A 175 -8.23 -4.17 9.94
CA GLU A 175 -9.38 -4.09 9.06
C GLU A 175 -9.08 -3.35 7.74
N CYS A 176 -7.87 -2.82 7.55
CA CYS A 176 -7.46 -2.20 6.27
C CYS A 176 -7.15 -3.20 5.15
N ARG A 177 -7.13 -4.51 5.45
CA ARG A 177 -6.73 -5.57 4.52
C ARG A 177 -7.73 -5.71 3.36
N MET A 178 -7.25 -5.46 2.14
CA MET A 178 -8.00 -5.65 0.89
C MET A 178 -7.95 -7.10 0.43
N THR A 179 -8.94 -7.53 -0.37
CA THR A 179 -9.00 -8.89 -0.90
C THR A 179 -7.83 -9.19 -1.84
N GLU A 180 -7.19 -10.34 -1.62
CA GLU A 180 -6.03 -10.82 -2.40
C GLU A 180 -6.41 -11.84 -3.47
N ALA A 181 -7.65 -12.35 -3.44
CA ALA A 181 -8.10 -13.53 -4.19
C ALA A 181 -7.94 -13.42 -5.72
N ALA A 182 -7.96 -12.21 -6.27
CA ALA A 182 -7.80 -11.94 -7.70
C ALA A 182 -6.59 -11.03 -8.02
N ASN A 183 -5.83 -10.62 -7.00
CA ASN A 183 -4.72 -9.69 -7.18
C ASN A 183 -3.65 -9.89 -6.08
N PRO A 184 -2.77 -10.89 -6.19
CA PRO A 184 -1.69 -11.09 -5.22
C PRO A 184 -0.73 -9.88 -5.14
N GLY A 185 -0.72 -9.01 -6.16
CA GLY A 185 0.02 -7.74 -6.15
C GLY A 185 -0.44 -6.76 -5.06
N ILE A 186 -1.60 -6.98 -4.44
CA ILE A 186 -2.08 -6.17 -3.32
C ILE A 186 -1.43 -6.54 -1.98
N ILE A 187 -0.82 -7.73 -1.85
CA ILE A 187 -0.25 -8.21 -0.57
C ILE A 187 0.77 -7.21 0.00
N PRO A 188 1.76 -6.69 -0.76
CA PRO A 188 2.69 -5.70 -0.23
C PRO A 188 2.00 -4.40 0.23
N ARG A 189 0.91 -3.99 -0.43
CA ARG A 189 0.11 -2.83 -0.02
C ARG A 189 -0.62 -3.11 1.30
N ASN A 190 -1.22 -4.28 1.47
CA ASN A 190 -1.86 -4.69 2.72
C ASN A 190 -0.87 -4.67 3.89
N VAL A 191 0.34 -5.22 3.70
CA VAL A 191 1.39 -5.21 4.72
C VAL A 191 1.78 -3.78 5.11
N ARG A 192 2.02 -2.91 4.11
CA ARG A 192 2.38 -1.51 4.35
C ARG A 192 1.26 -0.69 5.00
N ASN A 193 0.01 -0.90 4.59
CA ASN A 193 -1.13 -0.21 5.21
C ASN A 193 -1.30 -0.61 6.67
N GLY A 194 -1.19 -1.91 6.99
CA GLY A 194 -1.20 -2.38 8.38
C GLY A 194 -0.10 -1.71 9.21
N LEU A 195 1.12 -1.63 8.67
CA LEU A 195 2.23 -0.93 9.32
C LEU A 195 1.91 0.55 9.57
N LEU A 196 1.44 1.27 8.57
CA LEU A 196 1.13 2.70 8.66
C LEU A 196 0.11 3.00 9.76
N PHE A 197 -0.96 2.21 9.87
CA PHE A 197 -1.94 2.38 10.94
C PHE A 197 -1.40 1.96 12.31
N THR A 198 -0.57 0.90 12.40
CA THR A 198 0.12 0.57 13.66
C THR A 198 1.06 1.70 14.11
N LEU A 199 1.83 2.30 13.20
CA LEU A 199 2.72 3.42 13.50
C LEU A 199 1.93 4.65 13.93
N ALA A 200 0.81 4.96 13.28
CA ALA A 200 -0.08 6.03 13.71
C ALA A 200 -0.55 5.81 15.15
N GLY A 201 -0.98 4.58 15.48
CA GLY A 201 -1.33 4.21 16.85
C GLY A 201 -0.17 4.43 17.82
N TRP A 202 1.04 3.98 17.50
CA TRP A 202 2.20 4.20 18.34
C TRP A 202 2.52 5.69 18.54
N VAL A 203 2.52 6.50 17.48
CA VAL A 203 2.79 7.95 17.56
C VAL A 203 1.82 8.65 18.51
N THR A 204 0.54 8.27 18.50
CA THR A 204 -0.44 8.84 19.45
C THR A 204 -0.20 8.48 20.92
N THR A 205 0.67 7.49 21.22
CA THR A 205 1.06 7.16 22.59
C THR A 205 2.25 7.96 23.11
N LEU A 206 2.94 8.70 22.23
CA LEU A 206 4.14 9.48 22.57
C LEU A 206 3.73 10.86 23.14
N PRO A 207 4.25 11.28 24.32
CA PRO A 207 3.91 12.58 24.91
C PRO A 207 4.19 13.80 24.01
N ASP A 208 5.26 13.73 23.21
CA ASP A 208 5.69 14.79 22.26
C ASP A 208 5.67 14.27 20.81
N GLY A 209 4.74 13.37 20.49
CA GLY A 209 4.64 12.78 19.14
C GLY A 209 4.33 13.84 18.08
N ASP A 210 5.26 14.10 17.17
CA ASP A 210 5.01 14.94 16.00
C ASP A 210 4.12 14.20 14.99
N HIS A 211 2.81 14.47 15.02
CA HIS A 211 1.85 13.90 14.09
C HIS A 211 2.10 14.31 12.64
N GLY A 212 2.87 15.37 12.38
CA GLY A 212 3.24 15.80 11.04
C GLY A 212 4.44 15.04 10.47
N ARG A 213 5.23 14.37 11.32
CA ARG A 213 6.38 13.58 10.88
C ARG A 213 5.93 12.18 10.45
N LEU A 214 6.41 11.76 9.28
CA LEU A 214 6.25 10.39 8.81
C LEU A 214 7.32 9.49 9.44
N VAL A 215 6.90 8.43 10.13
CA VAL A 215 7.81 7.44 10.71
C VAL A 215 8.23 6.41 9.67
N PHE A 216 7.29 5.94 8.85
CA PHE A 216 7.57 5.04 7.74
C PHE A 216 8.52 5.70 6.73
N ASP A 217 9.64 5.05 6.41
CA ASP A 217 10.55 5.51 5.37
C ASP A 217 10.20 4.82 4.03
N PRO A 218 9.54 5.50 3.09
CA PRO A 218 9.12 4.90 1.83
C PRO A 218 10.26 4.65 0.84
N VAL A 219 11.45 5.19 1.09
CA VAL A 219 12.61 5.06 0.21
C VAL A 219 13.43 3.81 0.56
N ARG A 220 13.44 3.41 1.83
CA ARG A 220 14.11 2.18 2.27
C ARG A 220 13.35 0.94 1.83
N ARG A 221 14.10 -0.15 1.60
CA ARG A 221 13.48 -1.47 1.47
C ARG A 221 12.80 -1.83 2.79
N LEU A 222 11.66 -2.50 2.70
CA LEU A 222 10.82 -2.77 3.87
C LEU A 222 11.55 -3.60 4.93
N ASP A 223 12.31 -4.61 4.50
CA ASP A 223 13.10 -5.48 5.37
C ASP A 223 14.24 -4.72 6.06
N ASP A 224 14.92 -3.84 5.35
CA ASP A 224 15.96 -2.98 5.92
C ASP A 224 15.37 -1.95 6.90
N TRP A 225 14.23 -1.34 6.56
CA TRP A 225 13.53 -0.40 7.44
C TRP A 225 13.07 -1.09 8.73
N MET A 226 12.50 -2.29 8.65
CA MET A 226 12.13 -3.10 9.82
C MET A 226 13.32 -3.46 10.73
N ARG A 227 14.55 -3.41 10.21
CA ARG A 227 15.80 -3.64 10.96
C ARG A 227 16.47 -2.36 11.47
N SER A 228 15.92 -1.19 11.16
CA SER A 228 16.51 0.11 11.51
C SER A 228 16.62 0.34 13.02
N GLY A 229 15.65 -0.14 13.80
CA GLY A 229 15.52 0.17 15.21
C GLY A 229 14.88 1.53 15.50
N ASP A 230 14.45 2.26 14.47
CA ASP A 230 13.88 3.62 14.58
C ASP A 230 12.40 3.63 15.04
N HIS A 231 11.78 2.46 15.13
CA HIS A 231 10.39 2.25 15.50
C HIS A 231 10.24 0.95 16.31
N PRO A 232 9.18 0.80 17.13
CA PRO A 232 8.93 -0.44 17.84
C PRO A 232 8.62 -1.59 16.87
N VAL A 233 8.90 -2.83 17.29
CA VAL A 233 8.46 -4.04 16.57
C VAL A 233 6.93 -4.14 16.64
N PRO A 234 6.20 -4.11 15.51
CA PRO A 234 4.74 -4.07 15.44
C PRO A 234 4.12 -5.47 15.61
N LEU A 235 4.08 -5.98 16.84
CA LEU A 235 3.66 -7.34 17.18
C LEU A 235 2.22 -7.69 16.79
N ASN A 236 1.36 -6.69 16.53
CA ASN A 236 0.02 -6.92 15.98
C ASN A 236 0.01 -7.31 14.49
N LEU A 237 1.17 -7.34 13.82
CA LEU A 237 1.31 -7.64 12.40
C LEU A 237 2.24 -8.84 12.17
N THR A 238 2.01 -9.58 11.08
CA THR A 238 2.87 -10.70 10.67
C THR A 238 4.32 -10.28 10.47
N ILE A 239 4.58 -9.10 9.89
CA ILE A 239 5.95 -8.62 9.71
C ILE A 239 6.65 -8.31 11.04
N GLY A 240 5.89 -7.88 12.07
CA GLY A 240 6.41 -7.72 13.43
C GLY A 240 6.67 -9.06 14.11
N LEU A 241 5.82 -10.07 13.90
CA LEU A 241 6.09 -11.45 14.32
C LEU A 241 7.40 -11.97 13.70
N GLN A 242 7.57 -11.81 12.39
CA GLN A 242 8.79 -12.20 11.69
C GLN A 242 10.01 -11.45 12.26
N LYS A 243 9.91 -10.14 12.47
CA LYS A 243 10.98 -9.33 13.04
C LYS A 243 11.33 -9.75 14.47
N ALA A 244 10.32 -10.09 15.28
CA ALA A 244 10.52 -10.60 16.63
C ALA A 244 11.28 -11.92 16.60
N LEU A 245 10.83 -12.90 15.80
CA LEU A 245 11.50 -14.19 15.65
C LEU A 245 12.96 -14.02 15.21
N GLU A 246 13.21 -13.20 14.18
CA GLU A 246 14.57 -12.89 13.71
C GLU A 246 15.45 -12.34 14.85
N THR A 247 14.95 -11.36 15.59
CA THR A 247 15.65 -10.72 16.72
C THR A 247 15.96 -11.72 17.85
N LEU A 248 15.10 -12.72 18.03
CA LEU A 248 15.25 -13.75 19.05
C LEU A 248 16.15 -14.92 18.61
N GLY A 249 16.62 -14.92 17.36
CA GLY A 249 17.50 -15.95 16.79
C GLY A 249 16.78 -17.05 16.01
N PHE A 250 15.49 -16.88 15.70
CA PHE A 250 14.68 -17.83 14.94
C PHE A 250 14.41 -17.25 13.54
N ASP A 251 15.14 -17.72 12.53
CA ASP A 251 15.13 -17.14 11.18
C ASP A 251 13.82 -17.42 10.41
N PRO A 252 12.95 -16.41 10.17
CA PRO A 252 11.70 -16.58 9.44
C PRO A 252 11.87 -16.69 7.91
N LYS A 253 13.12 -16.61 7.41
CA LYS A 253 13.50 -16.59 5.98
C LYS A 253 13.06 -15.34 5.20
N GLY A 254 12.76 -14.25 5.89
CA GLY A 254 12.38 -12.98 5.31
C GLY A 254 11.47 -12.15 6.21
N LEU A 255 11.44 -10.84 5.95
CA LEU A 255 10.54 -9.88 6.59
C LEU A 255 9.61 -9.30 5.51
N ASP A 256 8.66 -10.10 5.06
CA ASP A 256 7.74 -9.78 3.95
C ASP A 256 6.28 -9.62 4.40
N GLY A 257 5.97 -9.89 5.67
CA GLY A 257 4.61 -9.86 6.20
C GLY A 257 3.72 -11.05 5.79
N ILE A 258 4.31 -12.13 5.24
CA ILE A 258 3.59 -13.33 4.78
C ILE A 258 3.93 -14.52 5.68
N ILE A 259 2.92 -15.25 6.18
CA ILE A 259 3.15 -16.49 6.93
C ILE A 259 3.46 -17.64 5.94
N GLY A 260 4.74 -17.74 5.57
CA GLY A 260 5.29 -18.81 4.75
C GLY A 260 5.84 -19.99 5.55
N LYS A 261 6.45 -20.97 4.85
CA LYS A 261 7.11 -22.12 5.48
C LYS A 261 8.21 -21.70 6.47
N GLY A 262 8.99 -20.66 6.12
CA GLY A 262 10.05 -20.12 6.99
C GLY A 262 9.49 -19.55 8.29
N THR A 263 8.49 -18.68 8.21
CA THR A 263 7.82 -18.10 9.38
C THR A 263 7.21 -19.17 10.28
N ARG A 264 6.51 -20.17 9.72
CA ARG A 264 5.96 -21.29 10.50
C ARG A 264 7.05 -22.08 11.23
N ALA A 265 8.14 -22.42 10.53
CA ALA A 265 9.25 -23.15 11.12
C ALA A 265 9.94 -22.36 12.25
N ALA A 266 10.19 -21.07 12.05
CA ALA A 266 10.76 -20.19 13.06
C ALA A 266 9.85 -20.06 14.30
N LEU A 267 8.55 -19.86 14.09
CA LEU A 267 7.57 -19.77 15.17
C LEU A 267 7.50 -21.07 15.98
N THR A 268 7.41 -22.23 15.30
CA THR A 268 7.37 -23.54 15.98
C THR A 268 8.66 -23.82 16.75
N ALA A 269 9.82 -23.45 16.19
CA ALA A 269 11.10 -23.58 16.90
C ALA A 269 11.16 -22.68 18.14
N PHE A 270 10.69 -21.43 18.04
CA PHE A 270 10.58 -20.53 19.19
C PHE A 270 9.68 -21.12 20.28
N GLN A 271 8.48 -21.56 19.91
CA GLN A 271 7.53 -22.20 20.84
C GLN A 271 8.13 -23.42 21.51
N ALA A 272 8.78 -24.31 20.75
CA ALA A 272 9.44 -25.50 21.28
C ALA A 272 10.56 -25.15 22.27
N SER A 273 11.34 -24.10 22.01
CA SER A 273 12.44 -23.67 22.89
C SER A 273 11.97 -23.22 24.29
N LEU A 274 10.70 -22.85 24.42
CA LEU A 274 10.07 -22.39 25.65
C LEU A 274 9.01 -23.37 26.18
N ALA A 275 8.92 -24.58 25.61
CA ALA A 275 7.90 -25.57 25.94
C ALA A 275 6.44 -25.05 25.81
N LEU A 276 6.20 -24.14 24.86
CA LEU A 276 4.87 -23.61 24.54
C LEU A 276 4.15 -24.50 23.53
N THR A 277 2.82 -24.32 23.43
CA THR A 277 2.00 -24.97 22.41
C THR A 277 2.47 -24.57 21.01
N GLN A 278 2.87 -25.57 20.22
CA GLN A 278 3.34 -25.36 18.86
C GLN A 278 2.16 -25.15 17.89
N THR A 279 2.27 -24.17 17.01
CA THR A 279 1.21 -23.84 16.03
C THR A 279 1.71 -23.91 14.58
N PRO A 280 1.96 -25.12 14.05
CA PRO A 280 2.47 -25.29 12.69
C PRO A 280 1.46 -24.89 11.59
N GLY A 281 0.17 -24.76 11.93
CA GLY A 281 -0.92 -24.40 11.01
C GLY A 281 -1.29 -22.91 10.97
N VAL A 282 -0.50 -22.03 11.61
CA VAL A 282 -0.82 -20.60 11.71
C VAL A 282 -0.97 -19.96 10.31
N SER A 283 -2.02 -19.15 10.13
CA SER A 283 -2.33 -18.47 8.86
C SER A 283 -2.35 -16.95 8.99
N SER A 284 -2.65 -16.45 10.18
CA SER A 284 -2.64 -15.05 10.57
C SER A 284 -1.89 -14.86 11.89
N VAL A 285 -1.36 -13.66 12.14
CA VAL A 285 -0.80 -13.29 13.45
C VAL A 285 -1.83 -13.40 14.58
N THR A 286 -3.13 -13.25 14.26
CA THR A 286 -4.24 -13.43 15.20
C THR A 286 -4.46 -14.89 15.62
N ASP A 287 -3.90 -15.85 14.88
CA ASP A 287 -3.98 -17.28 15.21
C ASP A 287 -2.84 -17.69 16.17
N VAL A 288 -1.88 -16.80 16.46
CA VAL A 288 -0.76 -17.07 17.36
C VAL A 288 -1.26 -17.02 18.81
N PRO A 289 -0.99 -18.06 19.63
CA PRO A 289 -1.45 -18.09 21.02
C PRO A 289 -0.93 -16.91 21.84
N GLN A 290 -1.75 -16.40 22.74
CA GLN A 290 -1.41 -15.22 23.54
C GLN A 290 -0.16 -15.45 24.40
N GLU A 291 0.05 -16.66 24.94
CA GLU A 291 1.27 -17.00 25.67
C GLU A 291 2.53 -16.90 24.81
N THR A 292 2.41 -17.20 23.51
CA THR A 292 3.51 -17.05 22.55
C THR A 292 3.80 -15.56 22.31
N MET A 293 2.77 -14.73 22.13
CA MET A 293 2.93 -13.28 21.96
C MET A 293 3.54 -12.59 23.20
N VAL A 294 3.15 -13.03 24.40
CA VAL A 294 3.75 -12.58 25.68
C VAL A 294 5.22 -12.97 25.75
N ALA A 295 5.57 -14.21 25.39
CA ALA A 295 6.95 -14.68 25.39
C ALA A 295 7.82 -13.94 24.37
N LEU A 296 7.31 -13.65 23.17
CA LEU A 296 8.01 -12.84 22.16
C LEU A 296 8.35 -11.46 22.70
N ARG A 297 7.37 -10.76 23.28
CA ARG A 297 7.56 -9.44 23.91
C ARG A 297 8.56 -9.50 25.06
N ALA A 298 8.47 -10.49 25.94
CA ALA A 298 9.43 -10.65 27.02
C ALA A 298 10.86 -10.84 26.49
N GLY A 299 11.04 -11.64 25.43
CA GLY A 299 12.33 -11.85 24.79
C GLY A 299 12.89 -10.60 24.10
N LEU A 300 12.03 -9.75 23.52
CA LEU A 300 12.42 -8.46 22.94
C LEU A 300 12.84 -7.47 24.03
N ASN A 301 12.05 -7.37 25.10
CA ASN A 301 12.37 -6.53 26.27
C ASN A 301 13.70 -6.91 26.91
N ALA A 302 13.99 -8.22 27.04
CA ALA A 302 15.26 -8.71 27.57
C ALA A 302 16.48 -8.33 26.70
N ARG A 303 16.25 -8.01 25.42
CA ARG A 303 17.26 -7.50 24.48
C ARG A 303 17.25 -5.98 24.33
N GLY A 304 16.42 -5.26 25.10
CA GLY A 304 16.27 -3.81 25.00
C GLY A 304 15.60 -3.34 23.70
N VAL A 305 14.83 -4.20 23.03
CA VAL A 305 14.12 -3.88 21.79
C VAL A 305 12.68 -3.51 22.09
N ALA A 306 12.27 -2.29 21.76
CA ALA A 306 10.91 -1.82 21.93
C ALA A 306 9.92 -2.57 21.01
N CYS A 307 8.70 -2.80 21.49
CA CYS A 307 7.61 -3.40 20.71
C CYS A 307 6.30 -2.66 20.93
N PHE A 308 5.37 -2.80 19.99
CA PHE A 308 4.03 -2.20 20.03
C PHE A 308 3.04 -3.10 19.26
N PRO A 309 1.76 -3.18 19.66
CA PRO A 309 1.29 -2.88 21.01
C PRO A 309 1.96 -3.82 22.01
#